data_AF-A0A8H5K346-F1
#
_entry.id   AF-A0A8H5K346-F1
#
_cell.length_a   1.000
_cell.length_b   1.000
_cell.length_c   1.000
_cell.angle_alpha   90.00
_cell.angle_beta   90.00
_cell.angle_gamma   90.00
#
_symmetry.space_group_name_H-M   'P 1'
#
loop_
_entity.id
_entity.type
_entity.pdbx_description
1 polymer ?
#
loop_
_entity_poly.entity_id
_entity_poly.type
_entity_poly.pdbx_seq_one_letter_code
_entity_poly.pdbx_strand_id
1 'polypeptide(L)'
;MTSSPVHSETKTQTSSVSISSNECQVHGQSETPHLDRLLQNRPKAELQGLANAVDNLTHGDQCAKCAVQVAVTIVTGFLQELYTAKKTGKISKEDKKALKSEVKGLVKGMRGDVKARKKEIKGQ
;
A
#
# COMPACT_ATOMS: atom_id res chain seq x y z
N MET A 1 48.41 -33.30 -20.80
CA MET A 1 47.34 -32.39 -21.24
C MET A 1 46.20 -32.55 -20.26
N THR A 2 46.17 -31.71 -19.23
CA THR A 2 45.25 -31.78 -18.09
C THR A 2 44.16 -30.73 -18.28
N SER A 3 42.92 -31.18 -18.53
CA SER A 3 41.75 -30.31 -18.64
C SER A 3 41.08 -30.20 -17.28
N SER A 4 41.17 -29.01 -16.67
CA SER A 4 40.42 -28.68 -15.44
C SER A 4 38.98 -28.30 -15.78
N PRO A 5 37.97 -28.71 -14.98
CA PRO A 5 36.61 -28.24 -15.13
C PRO A 5 36.44 -26.87 -14.47
N VAL A 6 35.87 -25.92 -15.21
CA VAL A 6 35.44 -24.61 -14.71
C VAL A 6 34.32 -24.80 -13.69
N HIS A 7 34.59 -24.43 -12.43
CA HIS A 7 33.58 -24.24 -11.41
C HIS A 7 32.74 -23.01 -11.75
N SER A 8 31.48 -23.21 -12.14
CA SER A 8 30.49 -22.14 -12.22
C SER A 8 30.10 -21.72 -10.81
N GLU A 9 30.65 -20.58 -10.37
CA GLU A 9 30.20 -19.90 -9.17
C GLU A 9 28.73 -19.49 -9.36
N THR A 10 27.84 -20.23 -8.71
CA THR A 10 26.44 -19.82 -8.53
C THR A 10 26.45 -18.69 -7.51
N LYS A 11 26.79 -17.48 -7.96
CA LYS A 11 26.56 -16.26 -7.19
C LYS A 11 25.05 -16.09 -7.11
N THR A 12 24.46 -16.54 -6.01
CA THR A 12 23.10 -16.20 -5.58
C THR A 12 22.96 -14.69 -5.72
N GLN A 13 22.37 -14.28 -6.83
CA GLN A 13 22.01 -12.90 -7.08
C GLN A 13 20.87 -12.63 -6.12
N THR A 14 21.20 -12.13 -4.93
CA THR A 14 20.27 -11.36 -4.12
C THR A 14 19.64 -10.38 -5.08
N SER A 15 18.39 -10.64 -5.46
CA SER A 15 17.59 -9.70 -6.22
C SER A 15 17.43 -8.48 -5.32
N SER A 16 18.40 -7.57 -5.39
CA SER A 16 18.18 -6.17 -5.13
C SER A 16 17.08 -5.80 -6.10
N VAL A 17 15.84 -5.83 -5.63
CA VAL A 17 14.70 -5.38 -6.43
C VAL A 17 14.98 -3.91 -6.67
N SER A 18 15.52 -3.61 -7.85
CA SER A 18 15.76 -2.26 -8.31
C SER A 18 14.46 -1.51 -8.13
N ILE A 19 14.52 -0.47 -7.30
CA ILE A 19 13.39 0.38 -6.96
C ILE A 19 13.07 1.15 -8.25
N SER A 20 12.19 0.60 -9.08
CA SER A 20 11.56 1.40 -10.12
C SER A 20 10.69 2.41 -9.38
N SER A 21 11.11 3.67 -9.40
CA SER A 21 10.29 4.79 -8.95
C SER A 21 9.02 4.78 -9.80
N ASN A 22 7.94 4.24 -9.25
CA ASN A 22 6.63 4.35 -9.88
C ASN A 22 6.25 5.83 -9.84
N GLU A 23 6.44 6.52 -10.96
CA GLU A 23 5.94 7.87 -11.15
C GLU A 23 4.44 7.79 -11.39
N CYS A 24 3.66 8.41 -10.50
CA CYS A 24 2.28 8.72 -10.74
C CYS A 24 2.23 9.78 -11.84
N GLN A 25 1.52 9.53 -12.95
CA GLN A 25 1.35 10.53 -14.02
C GLN A 25 0.74 11.86 -13.55
N VAL A 26 0.04 11.86 -12.40
CA VAL A 26 -0.61 13.05 -11.83
C VAL A 26 0.27 13.75 -10.79
N HIS A 27 1.06 12.98 -10.02
CA HIS A 27 1.77 13.51 -8.84
C HIS A 27 3.30 13.36 -8.93
N GLY A 28 3.86 12.85 -10.04
CA GLY A 28 5.28 12.56 -10.18
C GLY A 28 5.72 11.41 -9.27
N GLN A 29 6.87 11.53 -8.61
CA GLN A 29 7.30 10.53 -7.63
C GLN A 29 6.31 10.41 -6.47
N SER A 30 5.93 9.17 -6.15
CA SER A 30 5.11 8.90 -4.97
C SER A 30 5.75 9.43 -3.70
N GLU A 31 4.99 10.15 -2.89
CA GLU A 31 5.40 10.56 -1.53
C GLU A 31 5.48 9.36 -0.56
N THR A 32 4.92 8.20 -0.97
CA THR A 32 4.91 6.95 -0.19
C THR A 32 5.32 5.74 -1.04
N PRO A 33 6.57 5.68 -1.53
CA PRO A 33 7.00 4.67 -2.51
C PRO A 33 6.95 3.24 -1.96
N HIS A 34 7.16 3.01 -0.66
CA HIS A 34 7.11 1.67 -0.10
C HIS A 34 5.66 1.17 0.02
N LEU A 35 4.74 2.05 0.39
CA LEU A 35 3.30 1.81 0.43
C LEU A 35 2.74 1.52 -0.96
N ASP A 36 3.13 2.29 -1.97
CA ASP A 36 2.68 2.09 -3.36
C ASP A 36 3.10 0.73 -3.91
N ARG A 37 4.35 0.32 -3.68
CA ARG A 37 4.82 -1.01 -4.10
C ARG A 37 4.03 -2.13 -3.41
N LEU A 38 3.68 -1.97 -2.16
CA LEU A 38 2.84 -2.93 -1.44
C LEU A 38 1.42 -2.99 -2.00
N LEU A 39 0.85 -1.85 -2.36
CA LEU A 39 -0.47 -1.75 -2.98
C LEU A 39 -0.50 -2.34 -4.40
N GLN A 40 0.55 -2.13 -5.19
CA GLN A 40 0.66 -2.71 -6.54
C GLN A 40 0.73 -4.24 -6.55
N ASN A 41 1.23 -4.85 -5.48
CA ASN A 41 1.32 -6.31 -5.36
C ASN A 41 0.02 -6.96 -4.84
N ARG A 42 -1.09 -6.21 -4.73
CA ARG A 42 -2.35 -6.73 -4.19
C ARG A 42 -3.16 -7.53 -5.22
N PRO A 43 -4.01 -8.46 -4.74
CA PRO A 43 -4.98 -9.11 -5.60
C PRO A 43 -5.90 -8.07 -6.24
N LYS A 44 -6.01 -8.11 -7.57
CA LYS A 44 -6.91 -7.21 -8.33
C LYS A 44 -8.35 -7.23 -7.82
N ALA A 45 -8.80 -8.37 -7.28
CA ALA A 45 -10.14 -8.53 -6.70
C ALA A 45 -10.40 -7.61 -5.50
N GLU A 46 -9.41 -7.39 -4.62
CA GLU A 46 -9.57 -6.49 -3.47
C GLU A 46 -9.63 -5.02 -3.91
N LEU A 47 -8.76 -4.64 -4.85
CA LEU A 47 -8.76 -3.30 -5.44
C LEU A 47 -10.08 -3.01 -6.18
N GLN A 48 -10.59 -4.00 -6.91
CA GLN A 48 -11.89 -3.90 -7.57
C GLN A 48 -13.03 -3.79 -6.55
N GLY A 49 -12.98 -4.56 -5.46
CA GLY A 49 -13.97 -4.46 -4.39
C GLY A 49 -14.01 -3.07 -3.75
N LEU A 50 -12.84 -2.45 -3.56
CA LEU A 50 -12.74 -1.08 -3.06
C LEU A 50 -13.28 -0.06 -4.07
N ALA A 51 -12.93 -0.20 -5.34
CA ALA A 51 -13.45 0.66 -6.42
C ALA A 51 -14.97 0.59 -6.50
N ASN A 52 -15.55 -0.62 -6.48
CA ASN A 52 -17.00 -0.82 -6.50
C ASN A 52 -17.66 -0.22 -5.25
N ALA A 53 -17.03 -0.32 -4.07
CA ALA A 53 -17.57 0.28 -2.86
C ALA A 53 -17.62 1.82 -2.95
N VAL A 54 -16.59 2.45 -3.53
CA VAL A 54 -16.56 3.91 -3.77
C VAL A 54 -17.58 4.32 -4.83
N ASP A 55 -17.70 3.53 -5.89
CA ASP A 55 -18.65 3.76 -6.97
C ASP A 55 -20.10 3.71 -6.46
N ASN A 56 -20.43 2.68 -5.66
CA ASN A 56 -21.73 2.54 -5.00
C ASN A 56 -22.06 3.73 -4.07
N LEU A 57 -21.07 4.34 -3.44
CA LEU A 57 -21.27 5.55 -2.61
C LEU A 57 -21.54 6.79 -3.45
N THR A 58 -21.06 6.82 -4.69
CA THR A 58 -21.17 7.98 -5.59
C THR A 58 -22.48 7.93 -6.37
N HIS A 59 -22.88 6.76 -6.87
CA HIS A 59 -24.07 6.57 -7.70
C HIS A 59 -25.33 6.22 -6.90
N GLY A 60 -25.19 5.76 -5.64
CA GLY A 60 -26.33 5.45 -4.78
C GLY A 60 -27.04 4.14 -5.12
N ASP A 61 -26.45 3.32 -5.98
CA ASP A 61 -27.02 2.05 -6.45
C ASP A 61 -27.16 0.99 -5.34
N GLN A 62 -26.48 1.19 -4.20
CA GLN A 62 -26.57 0.33 -3.03
C GLN A 62 -26.64 1.12 -1.73
N CYS A 63 -27.02 0.42 -0.65
CA CYS A 63 -27.03 0.99 0.68
C CYS A 63 -25.65 1.54 1.06
N ALA A 64 -25.57 2.86 1.31
CA ALA A 64 -24.34 3.54 1.70
C ALA A 64 -23.66 2.90 2.92
N LYS A 65 -24.43 2.37 3.88
CA LYS A 65 -23.90 1.64 5.03
C LYS A 65 -23.10 0.40 4.60
N CYS A 66 -23.65 -0.39 3.68
CA CYS A 66 -23.00 -1.60 3.18
C CYS A 66 -21.72 -1.25 2.40
N ALA A 67 -21.77 -0.21 1.57
CA ALA A 67 -20.61 0.24 0.80
C ALA A 67 -19.48 0.75 1.71
N VAL A 68 -19.79 1.56 2.73
CA VAL A 68 -18.80 1.97 3.75
C VAL A 68 -18.23 0.75 4.48
N GLN A 69 -19.07 -0.20 4.88
CA GLN A 69 -18.62 -1.38 5.60
C GLN A 69 -17.67 -2.24 4.77
N VAL A 70 -17.94 -2.42 3.47
CA VAL A 70 -17.04 -3.12 2.54
C VAL A 70 -15.72 -2.37 2.40
N ALA A 71 -15.75 -1.06 2.16
CA ALA A 71 -14.54 -0.25 2.04
C ALA A 71 -13.67 -0.32 3.31
N VAL A 72 -14.29 -0.18 4.50
CA VAL A 72 -13.58 -0.26 5.79
C VAL A 72 -12.97 -1.64 6.01
N THR A 73 -13.68 -2.72 5.65
CA THR A 73 -13.19 -4.09 5.80
C THR A 73 -11.94 -4.31 4.94
N ILE A 74 -11.98 -3.90 3.67
CA ILE A 74 -10.84 -4.02 2.74
C ILE A 74 -9.64 -3.21 3.25
N VAL A 75 -9.85 -1.96 3.64
CA VAL A 75 -8.78 -1.08 4.16
C VAL A 75 -8.18 -1.62 5.46
N THR A 76 -9.01 -2.15 6.36
CA THR A 76 -8.53 -2.72 7.64
C THR A 76 -7.75 -4.01 7.42
N GLY A 77 -8.21 -4.87 6.51
CA GLY A 77 -7.48 -6.07 6.10
C GLY A 77 -6.09 -5.73 5.57
N PHE A 78 -5.99 -4.71 4.70
CA PHE A 78 -4.71 -4.20 4.21
C PHE A 78 -3.76 -3.77 5.33
N LEU A 79 -4.25 -2.97 6.28
CA LEU A 79 -3.43 -2.53 7.41
C LEU A 79 -2.94 -3.72 8.24
N GLN A 80 -3.80 -4.71 8.49
CA GLN A 80 -3.44 -5.89 9.27
C GLN A 80 -2.37 -6.74 8.59
N GLU A 81 -2.45 -6.90 7.27
CA GLU A 81 -1.42 -7.59 6.49
C GLU A 81 -0.10 -6.83 6.47
N LEU A 82 -0.12 -5.50 6.35
CA LEU A 82 1.09 -4.67 6.50
C LEU A 82 1.73 -4.86 7.87
N TYR A 83 0.94 -4.87 8.94
CA TYR A 83 1.45 -5.14 10.29
C TYR A 83 2.02 -6.55 10.43
N THR A 84 1.46 -7.52 9.71
CA THR A 84 1.90 -8.92 9.75
C THR A 84 3.19 -9.11 8.96
N ALA A 85 3.27 -8.63 7.72
CA ALA A 85 4.49 -8.64 6.90
C ALA A 85 5.67 -7.95 7.61
N LYS A 86 5.38 -6.90 8.37
CA LYS A 86 6.33 -6.21 9.24
C LYS A 86 6.82 -7.05 10.43
N LYS A 87 5.99 -7.95 10.97
CA LYS A 87 6.34 -8.85 12.08
C LYS A 87 7.11 -10.09 11.58
N THR A 88 6.78 -10.63 10.41
CA THR A 88 7.36 -11.87 9.89
C THR A 88 8.76 -11.72 9.27
N GLY A 89 9.37 -10.54 9.31
CA GLY A 89 10.73 -10.32 8.79
C GLY A 89 10.84 -10.36 7.26
N LYS A 90 9.71 -10.41 6.53
CA LYS A 90 9.66 -10.36 5.06
C LYS A 90 10.05 -9.00 4.48
N ILE A 91 10.24 -8.01 5.34
CA ILE A 91 10.56 -6.61 5.01
C ILE A 91 11.87 -6.27 5.72
N SER A 92 12.81 -5.63 4.99
CA SER A 92 14.09 -5.18 5.55
C SER A 92 13.90 -4.19 6.70
N LYS A 93 14.93 -3.97 7.53
CA LYS A 93 14.84 -3.03 8.65
C LYS A 93 14.63 -1.58 8.16
N GLU A 94 15.29 -1.20 7.07
CA GLU A 94 15.12 0.10 6.40
C GLU A 94 13.70 0.28 5.88
N ASP A 95 13.20 -0.68 5.08
CA ASP A 95 11.84 -0.62 4.52
C ASP A 95 10.79 -0.61 5.63
N LYS A 96 11.01 -1.35 6.71
CA LYS A 96 10.12 -1.38 7.88
C LYS A 96 10.03 -0.03 8.59
N LYS A 97 11.12 0.74 8.61
CA LYS A 97 11.16 2.09 9.20
C LYS A 97 10.49 3.11 8.28
N ALA A 98 10.81 3.06 6.99
CA ALA A 98 10.20 3.91 5.96
C ALA A 98 8.68 3.71 5.91
N LEU A 99 8.23 2.47 5.75
CA LEU A 99 6.81 2.11 5.72
C LEU A 99 6.06 2.51 6.99
N LYS A 100 6.70 2.42 8.17
CA LYS A 100 6.10 2.91 9.43
C LYS A 100 5.89 4.42 9.39
N SER A 101 6.84 5.16 8.83
CA SER A 101 6.76 6.62 8.71
C SER A 101 5.66 7.02 7.74
N GLU A 102 5.61 6.37 6.56
CA GLU A 102 4.62 6.62 5.52
C GLU A 102 3.19 6.31 6.02
N VAL A 103 2.95 5.13 6.59
CA VAL A 103 1.63 4.76 7.16
C VAL A 103 1.22 5.76 8.24
N LYS A 104 2.17 6.18 9.10
CA LYS A 104 1.89 7.18 10.15
C LYS A 104 1.57 8.56 9.56
N GLY A 105 2.25 8.95 8.49
CA GLY A 105 1.98 10.17 7.73
C GLY A 105 0.58 10.15 7.16
N LEU A 106 0.22 9.08 6.46
CA LEU A 106 -1.09 8.89 5.84
C LEU A 106 -2.22 8.97 6.88
N VAL A 107 -2.11 8.23 7.99
CA VAL A 107 -3.11 8.23 9.07
C VAL A 107 -3.24 9.62 9.72
N LYS A 108 -2.13 10.34 9.89
CA LYS A 108 -2.16 11.72 10.40
C LYS A 108 -2.84 12.68 9.43
N GLY A 109 -2.54 12.58 8.13
CA GLY A 109 -3.18 13.35 7.07
C GLY A 109 -4.69 13.14 7.07
N MET A 110 -5.14 11.88 6.97
CA MET A 110 -6.57 11.53 7.02
C MET A 110 -7.26 12.06 8.28
N ARG A 111 -6.62 11.96 9.46
CA ARG A 111 -7.18 12.50 10.70
C ARG A 111 -7.26 14.02 10.68
N GLY A 112 -6.31 14.69 10.04
CA GLY A 112 -6.34 16.13 9.78
C GLY A 112 -7.55 16.51 8.93
N ASP A 113 -7.74 15.82 7.81
CA ASP A 113 -8.83 16.09 6.87
C ASP A 113 -10.20 15.85 7.50
N VAL A 114 -10.37 14.75 8.25
CA VAL A 114 -11.61 14.48 8.98
C VAL A 114 -11.91 15.58 10.01
N LYS A 115 -10.89 16.09 10.71
CA LYS A 115 -11.06 17.20 11.65
C LYS A 115 -11.42 18.50 10.94
N ALA A 116 -10.80 18.78 9.80
CA ALA A 116 -11.10 19.96 8.99
C ALA A 116 -12.55 19.93 8.51
N ARG A 117 -12.98 18.83 7.88
CA ARG A 117 -14.38 18.64 7.46
C ARG A 117 -15.37 18.69 8.61
N LYS A 118 -15.02 18.13 9.78
CA LYS A 118 -15.88 18.24 10.98
C LYS A 118 -16.04 19.69 11.45
N LYS A 119 -15.00 20.53 11.34
CA LYS A 119 -15.09 21.96 11.67
C LYS A 119 -15.97 22.70 10.67
N GLU A 120 -15.85 22.40 9.38
CA GLU A 120 -16.70 22.97 8.33
C GLU A 120 -18.18 22.66 8.56
N ILE A 121 -18.51 21.40 8.87
CA ILE A 121 -19.89 20.96 9.14
C ILE A 121 -20.46 21.59 10.43
N LYS A 122 -19.62 21.83 11.44
CA LYS A 122 -20.05 22.50 12.69
C LYS A 122 -20.15 24.02 12.58
N GLY A 123 -19.57 24.60 11.53
CA GLY A 123 -19.60 26.03 11.26
C GLY A 123 -20.75 26.46 10.34
N GLN A 124 -21.45 25.50 9.72
CA GLN A 124 -22.77 25.68 9.12
C GLN A 124 -23.86 25.49 10.18
#